data_AF-A0A8T5E006-F1
#
_entry.id   AF-A0A8T5E006-F1
#
_cell.length_a   1.000
_cell.length_b   1.000
_cell.length_c   1.000
_cell.angle_alpha   90.00
_cell.angle_beta   90.00
_cell.angle_gamma   90.00
#
_symmetry.space_group_name_H-M   'P 1'
#
loop_
_entity.id
_entity.type
_entity.pdbx_description
1 polymer ?
#
loop_
_entity_poly.entity_id
_entity_poly.type
_entity_poly.pdbx_seq_one_letter_code
_entity_poly.pdbx_strand_id
1 'polypeptide(L)'
;MMEEEDPLRFGAEFGPKRTGNSTGVSLSTFKTLVWVSNLGGLLLVVIGLELMMVQAKFYMALFCIVAGVAIALFPSNYEIVGMEGIEIDSGEKTVLEDPKE
;
A
#
# COMPACT_ATOMS: atom_id res chain seq x y z
N MET A 1 12.89 28.83 -5.96
CA MET A 1 13.06 27.38 -5.87
C MET A 1 11.81 26.86 -5.21
N MET A 2 10.91 26.22 -5.95
CA MET A 2 9.83 25.44 -5.34
C MET A 2 10.48 24.15 -4.87
N GLU A 3 10.37 23.85 -3.58
CA GLU A 3 10.64 22.51 -3.07
C GLU A 3 9.59 21.60 -3.70
N GLU A 4 10.03 20.64 -4.52
CA GLU A 4 9.16 19.57 -5.00
C GLU A 4 8.77 18.74 -3.78
N GLU A 5 7.53 18.88 -3.31
CA GLU A 5 7.01 18.08 -2.21
C GLU A 5 7.05 16.61 -2.61
N ASP A 6 7.96 15.85 -2.00
CA ASP A 6 8.11 14.43 -2.26
C ASP A 6 6.77 13.72 -1.95
N PRO A 7 6.18 13.02 -2.93
CA PRO A 7 4.85 12.43 -2.76
C PRO A 7 4.86 11.36 -1.66
N LEU A 8 3.93 11.48 -0.70
CA LEU A 8 3.73 10.48 0.35
C LEU A 8 3.37 9.12 -0.25
N ARG A 9 4.28 8.14 -0.17
CA ARG A 9 3.99 6.72 -0.45
C ARG A 9 4.29 5.84 0.75
N PHE A 10 3.46 4.83 1.00
CA PHE A 10 3.75 3.79 1.98
C PHE A 10 4.93 2.94 1.50
N GLY A 11 6.04 2.90 2.26
CA GLY A 11 7.28 2.20 1.87
C GLY A 11 8.23 3.01 1.00
N ALA A 12 8.08 4.35 0.93
CA ALA A 12 8.94 5.27 0.18
C ALA A 12 10.43 5.11 0.50
N GLU A 13 10.72 4.82 1.76
CA GLU A 13 12.08 4.70 2.31
C GLU A 13 12.78 3.39 1.92
N PHE A 14 12.06 2.44 1.31
CA PHE A 14 12.60 1.14 0.89
C PHE A 14 12.45 0.86 -0.62
N GLY A 15 11.93 1.81 -1.41
CA GLY A 15 11.62 1.63 -2.84
C GLY A 15 12.66 2.25 -3.80
N PRO A 16 12.86 1.69 -5.02
CA PRO A 16 13.72 2.29 -6.04
C PRO A 16 13.27 3.72 -6.42
N LYS A 17 14.21 4.69 -6.50
CA LYS A 17 13.93 6.05 -6.97
C LYS A 17 13.40 6.03 -8.41
N ARG A 18 12.30 6.73 -8.70
CA ARG A 18 11.63 6.64 -10.02
C ARG A 18 12.18 7.59 -11.08
N THR A 19 12.21 7.05 -12.30
CA THR A 19 12.14 7.77 -13.58
C THR A 19 10.65 7.87 -14.01
N GLY A 20 10.30 8.95 -14.73
CA GLY A 20 8.96 9.52 -14.97
C GLY A 20 7.85 8.71 -15.68
N ASN A 21 7.75 7.40 -15.42
CA ASN A 21 6.65 6.53 -15.87
C ASN A 21 5.73 6.10 -14.70
N SER A 22 5.63 6.88 -13.61
CA SER A 22 4.87 6.45 -12.42
C SER A 22 3.37 6.41 -12.68
N THR A 23 2.82 5.21 -12.65
CA THR A 23 1.38 4.98 -12.70
C THR A 23 0.82 5.27 -11.33
N GLY A 24 0.48 6.54 -11.11
CA GLY A 24 -0.33 6.96 -9.98
C GLY A 24 -1.70 6.30 -10.00
N VAL A 25 -2.14 5.78 -8.86
CA VAL A 25 -3.49 5.25 -8.68
C VAL A 25 -4.25 6.08 -7.64
N SER A 26 -5.57 6.18 -7.78
CA SER A 26 -6.41 6.89 -6.80
C SER A 26 -6.41 6.18 -5.43
N LEU A 27 -6.79 6.89 -4.36
CA LEU A 27 -6.85 6.35 -3.00
C LEU A 27 -7.84 5.17 -2.85
N SER A 28 -8.96 5.19 -3.60
CA SER A 28 -9.92 4.07 -3.64
C SER A 28 -9.34 2.85 -4.35
N THR A 29 -8.61 3.06 -5.46
CA THR A 29 -7.89 2.00 -6.17
C THR A 29 -6.79 1.40 -5.31
N PHE A 30 -6.02 2.23 -4.59
CA PHE A 30 -4.99 1.78 -3.66
C PHE A 30 -5.58 0.89 -2.56
N LYS A 31 -6.69 1.31 -1.94
CA LYS A 31 -7.38 0.54 -0.91
C LYS A 31 -7.84 -0.83 -1.41
N THR A 32 -8.40 -0.90 -2.62
CA THR A 32 -8.78 -2.16 -3.26
C THR A 32 -7.55 -3.04 -3.55
N LEU A 33 -6.45 -2.44 -4.01
CA LEU A 33 -5.18 -3.12 -4.25
C LEU A 33 -4.63 -3.78 -2.98
N VAL A 34 -4.63 -3.06 -1.86
CA VAL A 34 -4.23 -3.58 -0.54
C VAL A 34 -5.11 -4.74 -0.13
N TRP A 35 -6.43 -4.62 -0.30
CA TRP A 35 -7.37 -5.66 0.09
C TRP A 35 -7.23 -6.93 -0.73
N VAL A 36 -7.20 -6.80 -2.06
CA VAL A 36 -7.13 -7.95 -2.98
C VAL A 36 -5.79 -8.67 -2.84
N SER A 37 -4.69 -7.93 -2.69
CA SER A 37 -3.36 -8.51 -2.52
C SER A 37 -3.15 -9.17 -1.16
N ASN A 38 -3.58 -8.57 -0.04
CA ASN A 38 -3.48 -9.22 1.28
C ASN A 38 -4.34 -10.48 1.34
N LEU A 39 -5.57 -10.43 0.79
CA LEU A 39 -6.44 -11.60 0.75
C LEU A 39 -5.85 -12.72 -0.13
N GLY A 40 -5.31 -12.37 -1.29
CA GLY A 40 -4.64 -13.31 -2.19
C GLY A 40 -3.36 -13.90 -1.59
N GLY A 41 -2.54 -13.06 -0.94
CA GLY A 41 -1.32 -13.48 -0.24
C GLY A 41 -1.62 -14.44 0.91
N LEU A 42 -2.63 -14.13 1.72
CA LEU A 42 -3.08 -15.00 2.81
C LEU A 42 -3.63 -16.33 2.29
N LEU A 43 -4.37 -16.32 1.17
CA LEU A 43 -4.84 -17.54 0.53
C LEU A 43 -3.68 -18.43 0.07
N LEU A 44 -2.64 -17.86 -0.54
CA LEU A 44 -1.45 -18.61 -0.94
C LEU A 44 -0.68 -19.17 0.25
N VAL A 45 -0.65 -18.47 1.39
CA VAL A 45 -0.07 -18.99 2.63
C VAL A 45 -0.86 -20.20 3.14
N VAL A 46 -2.19 -20.14 3.14
CA VAL A 46 -3.03 -21.29 3.55
C VAL A 46 -2.80 -22.50 2.65
N ILE A 47 -2.76 -22.30 1.33
CA ILE A 47 -2.46 -23.37 0.36
C ILE A 47 -1.03 -23.90 0.57
N GLY A 48 -0.06 -23.02 0.83
CA GLY A 48 1.31 -23.40 1.13
C GLY A 48 1.42 -24.25 2.39
N LEU A 49 0.70 -23.89 3.46
CA LEU A 49 0.63 -24.66 4.69
C LEU A 49 -0.03 -26.03 4.48
N GLU A 50 -1.10 -26.10 3.68
CA GLU A 50 -1.74 -27.37 3.32
C GLU A 50 -0.77 -28.28 2.55
N LEU A 51 -0.07 -27.73 1.53
CA LEU A 51 0.91 -28.48 0.74
C LEU A 51 2.09 -28.96 1.60
N MET A 52 2.51 -28.18 2.61
CA MET A 52 3.59 -28.52 3.53
C MET A 52 3.17 -29.59 4.54
N MET A 53 2.05 -29.37 5.25
CA MET A 53 1.64 -30.19 6.39
C MET A 53 0.89 -31.46 5.98
N VAL A 54 0.09 -31.41 4.91
CA VAL A 54 -0.77 -32.53 4.50
C VAL A 54 -0.14 -33.33 3.38
N GLN A 55 0.33 -32.66 2.32
CA GLN A 55 0.84 -33.33 1.12
C GLN A 55 2.35 -33.59 1.13
N ALA A 56 3.09 -33.09 2.13
CA ALA A 56 4.55 -33.14 2.22
C ALA A 56 5.28 -32.63 0.96
N LYS A 57 4.65 -31.74 0.19
CA LYS A 57 5.18 -31.14 -1.04
C LYS A 57 5.93 -29.85 -0.72
N PHE A 58 7.08 -29.99 -0.08
CA PHE A 58 7.87 -28.88 0.45
C PHE A 58 8.25 -27.82 -0.60
N TYR A 59 8.68 -28.22 -1.80
CA TYR A 59 9.10 -27.26 -2.84
C TYR A 59 7.93 -26.40 -3.35
N MET A 60 6.76 -27.00 -3.58
CA MET A 60 5.57 -26.26 -4.02
C MET A 60 5.00 -25.39 -2.91
N ALA A 61 5.07 -25.87 -1.66
CA ALA A 61 4.70 -25.09 -0.49
C ALA A 61 5.58 -23.85 -0.31
N LEU A 62 6.91 -24.02 -0.40
CA LEU A 62 7.86 -22.91 -0.31
C LEU A 62 7.61 -21.88 -1.41
N PHE A 63 7.39 -22.33 -2.65
CA PHE A 63 7.04 -21.46 -3.75
C PHE A 63 5.75 -20.66 -3.49
N CYS A 64 4.70 -21.31 -2.99
CA CYS A 64 3.44 -20.63 -2.65
C CYS A 64 3.62 -19.57 -1.55
N ILE A 65 4.41 -19.86 -0.51
CA ILE A 65 4.67 -18.90 0.57
C ILE A 65 5.44 -17.68 0.04
N VAL A 66 6.51 -17.90 -0.72
CA VAL A 66 7.30 -16.81 -1.31
C VAL A 66 6.44 -15.97 -2.27
N ALA A 67 5.62 -16.63 -3.11
CA ALA A 67 4.66 -15.93 -3.98
C ALA A 67 3.61 -15.14 -3.18
N GLY A 68 3.11 -15.70 -2.07
CA GLY A 68 2.17 -15.02 -1.17
C GLY A 68 2.75 -13.74 -0.58
N VAL A 69 4.02 -13.75 -0.15
CA VAL A 69 4.73 -12.56 0.34
C VAL A 69 4.90 -11.53 -0.78
N ALA A 70 5.32 -11.96 -1.98
CA ALA A 70 5.48 -11.05 -3.12
C ALA A 70 4.15 -10.36 -3.49
N ILE A 71 3.03 -11.08 -3.46
CA ILE A 71 1.70 -10.52 -3.70
C ILE A 71 1.31 -9.57 -2.56
N ALA A 72 1.51 -9.93 -1.30
CA ALA A 72 1.17 -9.05 -0.17
C ALA A 72 1.96 -7.73 -0.18
N LEU A 73 3.18 -7.72 -0.73
CA LEU A 73 3.99 -6.52 -0.92
C LEU A 73 3.62 -5.72 -2.17
N PHE A 74 2.86 -6.29 -3.11
CA PHE A 74 2.49 -5.64 -4.36
C PHE A 74 1.89 -4.21 -4.20
N PRO A 75 1.06 -3.91 -3.19
CA PRO A 75 0.53 -2.55 -2.99
C PRO A 75 1.60 -1.50 -2.71
N SER A 76 2.72 -1.86 -2.09
CA SER A 76 3.79 -0.90 -1.74
C SER A 76 4.51 -0.36 -2.99
N ASN A 77 4.30 -0.98 -4.15
CA ASN A 77 4.87 -0.54 -5.42
C ASN A 77 4.01 0.53 -6.13
N TYR A 78 2.80 0.83 -5.62
CA TYR A 78 1.91 1.84 -6.17
C TYR A 78 1.95 3.15 -5.38
N GLU A 79 1.83 4.25 -6.10
CA GLU A 79 1.81 5.60 -5.56
C GLU A 79 0.39 6.15 -5.59
N ILE A 80 -0.04 6.76 -4.49
CA ILE A 80 -1.36 7.38 -4.40
C ILE A 80 -1.24 8.77 -5.03
N VAL A 81 -1.66 8.91 -6.29
CA VAL A 81 -1.70 10.22 -6.96
C VAL A 81 -3.08 10.84 -6.74
N GLY A 82 -3.11 12.13 -6.40
CA GLY A 82 -4.32 12.86 -6.02
C GLY A 82 -4.43 13.22 -4.55
N MET A 83 -3.34 13.12 -3.77
CA MET A 83 -3.22 13.79 -2.47
C MET A 83 -2.63 15.21 -2.56
N GLU A 84 -2.31 15.70 -3.77
CA GLU A 84 -2.05 17.13 -4.01
C GLU A 84 -3.38 17.88 -3.87
N GLY A 85 -3.67 18.40 -2.68
CA GLY A 85 -4.82 19.29 -2.43
C GLY A 85 -5.85 18.81 -1.41
N ILE A 86 -5.64 17.66 -0.75
CA ILE A 86 -6.36 17.36 0.49
C ILE A 86 -5.43 17.77 1.63
N GLU A 87 -5.54 19.04 2.02
CA GLU A 87 -5.18 19.44 3.37
C GLU A 87 -5.84 18.43 4.31
N ILE A 88 -5.01 17.68 5.02
CA ILE A 88 -5.47 16.84 6.11
C ILE A 88 -6.04 17.85 7.10
N ASP A 89 -7.36 18.05 7.08
CA ASP A 89 -8.11 18.70 8.15
C ASP A 89 -7.94 17.81 9.39
N SER A 90 -6.75 17.94 9.98
CA SER A 90 -6.42 17.47 11.30
C SER A 90 -7.32 18.28 12.18
N GLY A 91 -8.48 17.71 12.51
CA GLY A 91 -9.53 18.39 13.23
C GLY A 91 -9.00 19.11 14.46
N GLU A 92 -8.72 20.40 14.31
CA GLU A 92 -8.54 21.34 15.39
C GLU A 92 -9.74 22.27 15.34
N LYS A 93 -10.74 21.89 16.14
CA LYS A 93 -11.93 22.69 16.40
C LYS A 93 -11.52 23.89 17.25
N THR A 94 -10.81 24.87 16.69
CA THR A 94 -10.68 26.18 17.32
C THR A 94 -11.93 26.98 16.99
N VAL A 95 -12.87 26.91 17.92
CA VAL A 95 -13.92 27.90 18.09
C VAL A 95 -13.23 29.25 18.26
N LEU A 96 -13.23 30.07 17.20
CA LEU A 96 -12.98 31.50 17.34
C LEU A 96 -14.36 32.17 17.35
N GLU A 97 -14.81 32.48 18.56
CA GLU A 97 -15.73 33.59 18.79
C GLU A 97 -15.05 34.86 18.28
N ASP A 98 -15.61 35.49 17.25
CA ASP A 98 -15.26 36.87 16.93
C ASP A 98 -16.07 37.82 17.84
N PRO A 99 -15.42 38.64 18.68
CA PRO A 99 -16.07 39.79 19.29
C PRO A 99 -16.07 40.97 18.29
N LYS A 100 -17.25 41.57 18.12
CA LYS A 100 -17.55 42.98 17.79
C LYS A 100 -16.68 43.70 16.75
N GLU A 101 -17.33 44.23 15.71
CA GLU A 101 -17.60 45.69 15.58
C GLU A 101 -18.95 45.93 14.89
#